data_AF-S9VEP8-F1
#
_entry.id   AF-S9VEP8-F1
#
_cell.length_a   1.000
_cell.length_b   1.000
_cell.length_c   1.000
_cell.angle_alpha   90.00
_cell.angle_beta   90.00
_cell.angle_gamma   90.00
#
_symmetry.space_group_name_H-M   'P 1'
#
loop_
_entity.id
_entity.type
_entity.pdbx_description
1 polymer ?
#
loop_
_entity_poly.entity_id
_entity_poly.type
_entity_poly.pdbx_seq_one_letter_code
_entity_poly.pdbx_strand_id
1 'polypeptide(L)'
;MLRRTVAKSYKIPKNMGVAPRYDTWNEKYEPWEHMRRMGRLVGTGFYIPPEWYNHFRMFPPLQHNFQQEKTLNPQNDSEPTQSDQSIMTAERIAVREELAGRSRLLASEGMRYYNIFWIRKPLDRMEKQYYDLKRQGVPHETAIKRVLQSFYEELTVKKRVSAIQAEEAKLSGKFITMREATVVMQVLAQVHRERLTPHQVGQLTKEQRATAQGGDGLQVHVTSEVAKKEDSEAAGTVSADSLADFLADADDGSSTPMSYKTEVSEAAYDSVPQLRETAADHAGYDWYGGETPLFDVSAAPTTTEASPKSTTTTTSTNNNKNNNSNSASSAKGAPTAAADKSQGSPAPTRGNNNNNNNREGGRGSRGVLRDTNRNNRNDRSGGRRR
;
A
#
# COMPACT_ATOMS: atom_id res chain seq x y z
N MET A 1 14.92 41.68 77.29
CA MET A 1 15.02 40.87 76.04
C MET A 1 13.68 40.22 75.75
N LEU A 2 12.88 40.75 74.82
CA LEU A 2 11.70 40.04 74.28
C LEU A 2 12.12 39.29 73.02
N ARG A 3 12.04 37.96 73.04
CA ARG A 3 12.23 37.12 71.84
C ARG A 3 11.01 37.29 70.93
N ARG A 4 11.21 37.92 69.77
CA ARG A 4 10.23 37.95 68.67
C ARG A 4 10.09 36.56 68.08
N THR A 5 8.94 35.92 68.28
CA THR A 5 8.55 34.68 67.59
C THR A 5 8.17 35.01 66.15
N VAL A 6 8.97 34.56 65.19
CA VAL A 6 8.66 34.67 63.76
C VAL A 6 7.57 33.66 63.42
N ALA A 7 6.38 34.13 63.08
CA ALA A 7 5.30 33.28 62.60
C ALA A 7 5.69 32.70 61.22
N LYS A 8 5.99 31.40 61.18
CA LYS A 8 6.16 30.66 59.92
C LYS A 8 4.78 30.51 59.28
N SER A 9 4.52 31.24 58.20
CA SER A 9 3.31 31.06 57.41
C SER A 9 3.32 29.68 56.75
N TYR A 10 2.28 28.89 57.04
CA TYR A 10 2.11 27.57 56.43
C TYR A 10 1.58 27.74 55.00
N LYS A 11 2.40 27.44 53.99
CA LYS A 11 2.03 27.56 52.58
C LYS A 11 1.14 26.38 52.18
N ILE A 12 -0.15 26.62 52.00
CA ILE A 12 -1.12 25.64 51.51
C ILE A 12 -1.22 25.73 49.98
N PRO A 13 -1.31 24.61 49.25
CA PRO A 13 -1.58 24.61 47.81
C PRO A 13 -2.90 25.34 47.49
N LYS A 14 -2.92 26.09 46.39
CA LYS A 14 -4.00 27.03 46.04
C LYS A 14 -5.40 26.41 45.99
N ASN A 15 -5.52 25.14 45.58
CA ASN A 15 -6.81 24.48 45.34
C ASN A 15 -7.18 23.44 46.41
N MET A 16 -6.53 23.46 47.58
CA MET A 16 -6.81 22.48 48.64
C MET A 16 -8.27 22.51 49.13
N GLY A 17 -8.95 23.67 49.05
CA GLY A 17 -10.35 23.79 49.48
C GLY A 17 -11.35 23.06 48.58
N VAL A 18 -10.97 22.78 47.32
CA VAL A 18 -11.81 22.08 46.33
C VAL A 18 -11.16 20.78 45.86
N ALA A 19 -10.12 20.32 46.54
CA ALA A 19 -9.45 19.07 46.20
C ALA A 19 -10.43 17.90 46.35
N PRO A 20 -10.54 17.02 45.34
CA PRO A 20 -11.38 15.84 45.45
C PRO A 20 -10.83 14.90 46.51
N ARG A 21 -11.70 14.06 47.08
CA ARG A 21 -11.26 12.92 47.89
C ARG A 21 -10.76 11.84 46.96
N TYR A 22 -9.45 11.76 46.77
CA TYR A 22 -8.82 10.86 45.80
C TYR A 22 -9.16 9.38 46.02
N ASP A 23 -9.50 8.97 47.23
CA ASP A 23 -9.80 7.56 47.54
C ASP A 23 -11.27 7.18 47.29
N THR A 24 -12.21 8.10 47.55
CA THR A 24 -13.65 7.79 47.62
C THR A 24 -14.50 8.51 46.57
N TRP A 25 -13.91 9.36 45.72
CA TRP A 25 -14.66 10.11 44.71
C TRP A 25 -15.39 9.20 43.70
N ASN A 26 -14.88 7.99 43.46
CA ASN A 26 -15.45 6.99 42.56
C ASN A 26 -16.71 6.30 43.11
N GLU A 27 -16.84 6.14 44.42
CA GLU A 27 -17.91 5.35 45.05
C GLU A 27 -19.31 5.84 44.65
N LYS A 28 -19.47 7.16 44.57
CA LYS A 28 -20.73 7.79 44.16
C LYS A 28 -21.17 7.38 42.76
N TYR A 29 -20.21 7.06 41.88
CA TYR A 29 -20.42 6.79 40.46
C TYR A 29 -20.41 5.30 40.11
N GLU A 30 -20.28 4.41 41.10
CA GLU A 30 -20.26 2.96 40.83
C GLU A 30 -21.63 2.47 40.28
N PRO A 31 -21.64 1.65 39.22
CA PRO A 31 -22.87 1.13 38.63
C PRO A 31 -23.72 0.33 39.63
N TRP A 32 -23.07 -0.42 40.53
CA TRP A 32 -23.74 -1.21 41.56
C TRP A 32 -24.49 -0.37 42.59
N GLU A 33 -24.00 0.82 42.93
CA GLU A 33 -24.70 1.75 43.82
C GLU A 33 -25.97 2.31 43.14
N HIS A 34 -25.87 2.65 41.86
CA HIS A 34 -27.02 3.12 41.07
C HIS A 34 -28.08 2.03 40.89
N MET A 35 -27.67 0.79 40.62
CA MET A 35 -28.58 -0.35 40.52
C MET A 35 -29.31 -0.61 41.85
N ARG A 36 -28.59 -0.58 42.98
CA ARG A 36 -29.20 -0.73 44.31
C ARG A 36 -30.15 0.42 44.65
N ARG A 37 -29.77 1.66 44.36
CA ARG A 37 -30.60 2.84 44.61
C ARG A 37 -31.86 2.85 43.73
N MET A 38 -31.72 2.56 42.44
CA MET A 38 -32.83 2.53 41.50
C MET A 38 -33.78 1.36 41.80
N GLY A 39 -33.25 0.20 42.20
CA GLY A 39 -34.11 -0.92 42.58
C GLY A 39 -34.96 -0.65 43.81
N ARG A 40 -34.43 0.10 44.79
CA ARG A 40 -35.23 0.59 45.92
C ARG A 40 -36.28 1.62 45.49
N LEU A 41 -35.93 2.52 44.57
CA LEU A 41 -36.82 3.58 44.08
C LEU A 41 -37.99 3.01 43.25
N VAL A 42 -37.69 2.18 42.27
CA VAL A 42 -38.69 1.48 41.44
C VAL A 42 -39.52 0.51 42.28
N GLY A 43 -38.89 -0.15 43.26
CA GLY A 43 -39.57 -1.04 44.19
C GLY A 43 -40.63 -0.36 45.06
N THR A 44 -40.67 0.98 45.14
CA THR A 44 -41.75 1.71 45.81
C THR A 44 -43.06 1.69 45.02
N GLY A 45 -43.04 1.40 43.71
CA GLY A 45 -44.20 1.46 42.83
C GLY A 45 -44.61 2.88 42.40
N PHE A 46 -44.01 3.92 42.98
CA PHE A 46 -44.32 5.34 42.67
C PHE A 46 -43.38 5.96 41.63
N TYR A 47 -42.38 5.21 41.16
CA TYR A 47 -41.41 5.67 40.17
C TYR A 47 -41.38 4.72 38.98
N ILE A 48 -41.64 5.26 37.79
CA ILE A 48 -41.59 4.49 36.55
C ILE A 48 -40.12 4.17 36.24
N PRO A 49 -39.74 2.88 36.11
CA PRO A 49 -38.36 2.50 35.86
C PRO A 49 -37.86 3.07 34.53
N PRO A 50 -36.64 3.65 34.48
CA PRO A 50 -36.03 4.03 33.21
C PRO A 50 -35.58 2.79 32.44
N GLU A 51 -35.48 2.91 31.12
CA GLU A 51 -35.16 1.80 30.22
C GLU A 51 -33.85 1.08 30.56
N TRP A 52 -32.81 1.84 30.94
CA TRP A 52 -31.54 1.24 31.33
C TRP A 52 -31.68 0.33 32.55
N TYR A 53 -32.54 0.67 33.51
CA TYR A 53 -32.73 -0.14 34.71
C TYR A 53 -33.40 -1.47 34.38
N ASN A 54 -34.40 -1.47 33.49
CA ASN A 54 -35.04 -2.70 33.02
C ASN A 54 -34.05 -3.61 32.27
N HIS A 55 -33.17 -3.01 31.45
CA HIS A 55 -32.12 -3.75 30.75
C HIS A 55 -31.08 -4.35 31.72
N PHE A 56 -30.50 -3.54 32.61
CA PHE A 56 -29.48 -3.98 33.57
C PHE A 56 -30.04 -4.85 34.69
N ARG A 57 -31.36 -4.89 34.91
CA ARG A 57 -31.99 -5.87 35.79
C ARG A 57 -31.85 -7.29 35.25
N MET A 58 -31.90 -7.46 33.93
CA MET A 58 -31.69 -8.77 33.28
C MET A 58 -30.21 -9.07 33.05
N PHE A 59 -29.42 -8.04 32.77
CA PHE A 59 -27.97 -8.14 32.57
C PHE A 59 -27.23 -7.28 33.60
N PRO A 60 -27.05 -7.75 34.85
CA PRO A 60 -26.36 -6.98 35.87
C PRO A 60 -24.90 -6.74 35.49
N PRO A 61 -24.30 -5.62 35.95
CA PRO A 61 -22.89 -5.34 35.69
C PRO A 61 -21.97 -6.39 36.34
N LEU A 62 -20.69 -6.40 35.94
CA LEU A 62 -19.71 -7.36 36.45
C LEU A 62 -19.46 -7.17 37.96
N GLN A 63 -19.31 -8.28 38.70
CA GLN A 63 -19.19 -8.26 40.17
C GLN A 63 -17.76 -7.99 40.67
N HIS A 64 -16.73 -8.54 40.01
CA HIS A 64 -15.35 -8.54 40.51
C HIS A 64 -14.46 -7.43 39.93
N ASN A 65 -15.08 -6.37 39.42
CA ASN A 65 -14.35 -5.19 38.94
C ASN A 65 -14.20 -4.17 40.08
N PHE A 66 -13.12 -4.31 40.84
CA PHE A 66 -12.80 -3.40 41.94
C PHE A 66 -11.82 -2.33 41.49
N GLN A 67 -12.13 -1.08 41.83
CA GLN A 67 -11.28 0.07 41.54
C GLN A 67 -9.90 -0.05 42.21
N GLN A 68 -8.90 0.56 41.58
CA GLN A 68 -7.53 0.58 42.11
C GLN A 68 -7.46 1.28 43.47
N GLU A 69 -8.29 2.30 43.70
CA GLU A 69 -8.35 3.02 44.97
C GLU A 69 -8.80 2.14 46.15
N LYS A 70 -9.59 1.08 45.91
CA LYS A 70 -10.04 0.14 46.95
C LYS A 70 -9.05 -1.01 47.19
N THR A 71 -8.43 -1.50 46.12
CA THR A 71 -7.57 -2.70 46.18
C THR A 71 -6.09 -2.37 46.37
N LEU A 72 -5.69 -1.13 46.06
CA LEU A 72 -4.31 -0.60 46.11
C LEU A 72 -3.28 -1.50 45.40
N ASN A 73 -3.72 -2.28 44.40
CA ASN A 73 -2.87 -3.17 43.63
C ASN A 73 -2.79 -2.70 42.17
N PRO A 74 -1.67 -2.12 41.72
CA PRO A 74 -1.50 -1.69 40.33
C PRO A 74 -1.37 -2.85 39.33
N GLN A 75 -1.11 -4.08 39.78
CA GLN A 75 -1.01 -5.27 38.92
C GLN A 75 -2.34 -6.00 38.74
N ASN A 76 -3.40 -5.53 39.40
CA ASN A 76 -4.71 -6.14 39.29
C ASN A 76 -5.39 -5.69 37.99
N ASP A 77 -5.61 -6.62 37.07
CA ASP A 77 -6.47 -6.41 35.90
C ASP A 77 -7.94 -6.46 36.34
N SER A 78 -8.42 -5.35 36.91
CA SER A 78 -9.78 -5.26 37.47
C SER A 78 -10.87 -5.24 36.39
N GLU A 79 -10.58 -4.68 35.23
CA GLU A 79 -11.55 -4.44 34.16
C GLU A 79 -11.25 -5.32 32.95
N PRO A 80 -12.11 -6.30 32.60
CA PRO A 80 -11.87 -7.17 31.44
C PRO A 80 -11.98 -6.43 30.11
N THR A 81 -12.60 -5.25 30.09
CA THR A 81 -12.78 -4.45 28.87
C THR A 81 -11.54 -3.60 28.55
N GLN A 82 -10.79 -3.20 29.58
CA GLN A 82 -9.64 -2.29 29.47
C GLN A 82 -8.30 -3.01 29.72
N SER A 83 -8.32 -4.35 29.79
CA SER A 83 -7.13 -5.15 29.97
C SER A 83 -6.25 -5.08 28.71
N ASP A 84 -5.15 -4.34 28.79
CA ASP A 84 -4.15 -4.20 27.72
C ASP A 84 -3.01 -5.24 27.84
N GLN A 85 -3.27 -6.38 28.49
CA GLN A 85 -2.25 -7.41 28.63
C GLN A 85 -1.85 -7.99 27.28
N SER A 86 -0.55 -7.93 26.99
CA SER A 86 0.01 -8.57 25.81
C SER A 86 -0.24 -10.08 25.87
N ILE A 87 -1.10 -10.57 24.98
CA ILE A 87 -1.34 -12.01 24.76
C ILE A 87 -0.05 -12.70 24.26
N MET A 88 0.89 -11.93 23.69
CA MET A 88 2.14 -12.44 23.16
C MET A 88 3.17 -12.64 24.27
N THR A 89 3.77 -13.84 24.31
CA THR A 89 4.90 -14.15 25.19
C THR A 89 6.16 -13.41 24.73
N ALA A 90 7.06 -13.11 25.67
CA ALA A 90 8.31 -12.37 25.38
C ALA A 90 9.15 -13.04 24.29
N GLU A 91 9.21 -14.38 24.28
CA GLU A 91 9.91 -15.16 23.25
C GLU A 91 9.30 -14.94 21.85
N ARG A 92 7.97 -14.94 21.75
CA ARG A 92 7.28 -14.70 20.47
C ARG A 92 7.49 -13.27 19.99
N ILE A 93 7.50 -12.30 20.90
CA ILE A 93 7.82 -10.91 20.60
C ILE A 93 9.23 -10.81 20.04
N ALA A 94 10.22 -11.41 20.69
CA ALA A 94 11.61 -11.40 20.24
C ALA A 94 11.78 -12.04 18.85
N VAL A 95 11.13 -13.19 18.59
CA VAL A 95 11.18 -13.84 17.27
C VAL A 95 10.55 -12.96 16.18
N ARG A 96 9.39 -12.36 16.46
CA ARG A 96 8.74 -11.45 15.51
C ARG A 96 9.55 -10.19 15.27
N GLU A 97 10.13 -9.62 16.32
CA GLU A 97 10.99 -8.44 16.24
C GLU A 97 12.24 -8.74 15.42
N GLU A 98 12.84 -9.92 15.58
CA GLU A 98 14.00 -10.31 14.79
C GLU A 98 13.64 -10.55 13.30
N LEU A 99 12.55 -11.25 13.02
CA LEU A 99 12.06 -11.45 11.65
C LEU A 99 11.72 -10.12 10.96
N ALA A 100 11.06 -9.22 11.70
CA ALA A 100 10.73 -7.88 11.24
C ALA A 100 11.98 -7.01 11.04
N GLY A 101 12.94 -7.08 11.96
CA GLY A 101 14.20 -6.35 11.90
C GLY A 101 15.05 -6.77 10.71
N ARG A 102 15.08 -8.06 10.37
CA ARG A 102 15.78 -8.58 9.19
C ARG A 102 15.06 -8.28 7.88
N SER A 103 13.73 -8.14 7.90
CA SER A 103 12.95 -7.88 6.69
C SER A 103 11.79 -6.90 6.94
N ARG A 104 12.01 -5.63 6.61
CA ARG A 104 10.96 -4.60 6.73
C ARG A 104 9.72 -4.89 5.86
N LEU A 105 9.92 -5.51 4.69
CA LEU A 105 8.81 -5.88 3.80
C LEU A 105 7.83 -6.81 4.52
N LEU A 106 8.35 -7.85 5.19
CA LEU A 106 7.58 -8.80 5.97
C LEU A 106 6.77 -8.11 7.08
N ALA A 107 7.39 -7.16 7.78
CA ALA A 107 6.75 -6.42 8.85
C ALA A 107 5.63 -5.50 8.35
N SER A 108 5.82 -4.89 7.18
CA SER A 108 4.85 -3.96 6.59
C SER A 108 3.70 -4.65 5.85
N GLU A 109 3.89 -5.91 5.44
CA GLU A 109 2.93 -6.64 4.65
C GLU A 109 1.73 -7.06 5.51
N GLY A 110 0.53 -6.63 5.10
CA GLY A 110 -0.72 -6.82 5.84
C GLY A 110 -1.09 -5.69 6.81
N MET A 111 -0.19 -4.73 7.08
CA MET A 111 -0.50 -3.56 7.92
C MET A 111 0.06 -2.23 7.40
N ARG A 112 0.30 -2.09 6.09
CA ARG A 112 1.02 -0.93 5.52
C ARG A 112 0.35 0.43 5.78
N TYR A 113 -0.99 0.46 5.82
CA TYR A 113 -1.76 1.70 6.04
C TYR A 113 -2.68 1.58 7.26
N TYR A 114 -3.44 0.49 7.31
CA TYR A 114 -4.26 0.10 8.45
C TYR A 114 -4.04 -1.39 8.71
N ASN A 115 -4.38 -1.84 9.92
CA ASN A 115 -4.33 -3.26 10.26
C ASN A 115 -5.47 -4.01 9.57
N ILE A 116 -5.14 -4.74 8.49
CA ILE A 116 -6.12 -5.59 7.80
C ILE A 116 -6.12 -6.96 8.47
N PHE A 117 -7.04 -7.17 9.41
CA PHE A 117 -7.04 -8.35 10.29
C PHE A 117 -7.59 -9.63 9.63
N TRP A 118 -8.36 -9.52 8.56
CA TRP A 118 -8.93 -10.70 7.87
C TRP A 118 -7.98 -11.35 6.86
N ILE A 119 -6.80 -10.75 6.61
CA ILE A 119 -5.78 -11.30 5.72
C ILE A 119 -4.74 -12.03 6.55
N ARG A 120 -4.28 -13.19 6.08
CA ARG A 120 -3.14 -13.89 6.69
C ARG A 120 -1.87 -13.06 6.50
N LYS A 121 -1.30 -12.58 7.60
CA LYS A 121 -0.05 -11.81 7.57
C LYS A 121 1.13 -12.76 7.31
N PRO A 122 2.09 -12.39 6.45
CA PRO A 122 3.23 -13.26 6.22
C PRO A 122 4.10 -13.42 7.48
N LEU A 123 4.10 -12.44 8.38
CA LEU A 123 4.77 -12.56 9.69
C LEU A 123 4.21 -13.74 10.52
N ASP A 124 2.90 -13.95 10.52
CA ASP A 124 2.26 -15.08 11.22
C ASP A 124 2.61 -16.42 10.53
N ARG A 125 2.66 -16.43 9.20
CA ARG A 125 3.04 -17.62 8.42
C ARG A 125 4.50 -18.02 8.66
N MET A 126 5.39 -17.03 8.72
CA MET A 126 6.83 -17.24 8.93
C MET A 126 7.14 -17.62 10.37
N GLU A 127 6.44 -17.05 11.35
CA GLU A 127 6.50 -17.50 12.74
C GLU A 127 6.10 -18.98 12.87
N LYS A 128 5.02 -19.39 12.19
CA LYS A 128 4.62 -20.81 12.15
C LYS A 128 5.72 -21.70 11.57
N GLN A 129 6.28 -21.33 10.41
CA GLN A 129 7.38 -22.08 9.78
C GLN A 129 8.64 -22.13 10.66
N TYR A 130 8.93 -21.04 11.37
CA TYR A 130 10.03 -21.01 12.33
C TYR A 130 9.83 -22.03 13.45
N TYR A 131 8.63 -22.11 14.03
CA TYR A 131 8.33 -23.12 15.05
C TYR A 131 8.32 -24.55 14.49
N ASP A 132 7.89 -24.74 13.25
CA ASP A 132 7.97 -26.04 12.57
C ASP A 132 9.44 -26.50 12.41
N LEU A 133 10.35 -25.59 12.03
CA LEU A 133 11.79 -25.86 11.97
C LEU A 133 12.42 -26.08 13.35
N LYS A 134 11.94 -25.35 14.37
CA LYS A 134 12.36 -25.56 15.76
C LYS A 134 11.97 -26.93 16.28
N ARG A 135 10.77 -27.40 15.94
CA ARG A 135 10.31 -28.76 16.26
C ARG A 135 11.16 -29.84 15.58
N GLN A 136 11.76 -29.53 14.43
CA GLN A 136 12.71 -30.39 13.72
C GLN A 136 14.15 -30.31 14.27
N GLY A 137 14.40 -29.53 15.33
CA GLY A 137 15.73 -29.40 15.96
C GLY A 137 16.68 -28.44 15.24
N VAL A 138 16.20 -27.60 14.32
CA VAL A 138 17.06 -26.64 13.61
C VAL A 138 17.50 -25.50 14.57
N PRO A 139 18.80 -25.11 14.56
CA PRO A 139 19.28 -24.00 15.38
C PRO A 139 18.62 -22.67 14.97
N HIS A 140 18.56 -21.73 15.92
CA HIS A 140 17.74 -20.52 15.81
C HIS A 140 18.07 -19.66 14.59
N GLU A 141 19.34 -19.33 14.42
CA GLU A 141 19.79 -18.48 13.32
C GLU A 141 19.56 -19.14 11.94
N THR A 142 19.79 -20.44 11.84
CA THR A 142 19.59 -21.20 10.60
C THR A 142 18.10 -21.30 10.26
N ALA A 143 17.23 -21.46 11.26
CA ALA A 143 15.80 -21.48 11.07
C ALA A 143 15.30 -20.12 10.53
N ILE A 144 15.75 -19.01 11.12
CA ILE A 144 15.39 -17.66 10.66
C ILE A 144 15.86 -17.41 9.23
N LYS A 145 17.12 -17.76 8.90
CA LYS A 145 17.65 -17.63 7.55
C LYS A 145 16.83 -18.42 6.53
N ARG A 146 16.49 -19.67 6.84
CA ARG A 146 15.71 -20.54 5.94
C ARG A 146 14.29 -20.00 5.72
N VAL A 147 13.66 -19.50 6.78
CA VAL A 147 12.33 -18.89 6.71
C VAL A 147 12.38 -17.62 5.83
N LEU A 148 13.34 -16.73 6.07
CA LEU A 148 13.53 -15.52 5.24
C LEU A 148 13.86 -15.85 3.79
N GLN A 149 14.69 -16.86 3.55
CA GLN A 149 15.01 -17.31 2.19
C GLN A 149 13.75 -17.74 1.45
N SER A 150 12.89 -18.56 2.07
CA SER A 150 11.63 -18.98 1.44
C SER A 150 10.70 -17.80 1.11
N PHE A 151 10.68 -16.76 1.95
CA PHE A 151 9.92 -15.53 1.68
C PHE A 151 10.48 -14.75 0.48
N TYR A 152 11.80 -14.62 0.38
CA TYR A 152 12.41 -13.95 -0.77
C TYR A 152 12.25 -14.75 -2.06
N GLU A 153 12.28 -16.08 -2.01
CA GLU A 153 11.97 -16.94 -3.15
C GLU A 153 10.52 -16.75 -3.63
N GLU A 154 9.55 -16.70 -2.71
CA GLU A 154 8.16 -16.39 -3.08
C GLU A 154 8.04 -14.97 -3.68
N LEU A 155 8.78 -14.00 -3.13
CA LEU A 155 8.78 -12.63 -3.62
C LEU A 155 9.43 -12.50 -5.01
N THR A 156 10.52 -13.24 -5.28
CA THR A 156 11.19 -13.22 -6.59
C THR A 156 10.31 -13.83 -7.66
N VAL A 157 9.58 -14.90 -7.36
CA VAL A 157 8.56 -15.47 -8.26
C VAL A 157 7.48 -14.43 -8.57
N LYS A 158 6.91 -13.77 -7.56
CA LYS A 158 5.89 -12.72 -7.77
C LYS A 158 6.42 -11.58 -8.64
N LYS A 159 7.65 -11.11 -8.37
CA LYS A 159 8.29 -10.06 -9.17
C LYS A 159 8.54 -10.51 -10.61
N ARG A 160 8.99 -11.74 -10.83
CA ARG A 160 9.22 -12.29 -12.16
C ARG A 160 7.92 -12.40 -12.96
N VAL A 161 6.85 -12.89 -12.35
CA VAL A 161 5.53 -12.92 -12.99
C VAL A 161 5.08 -11.51 -13.36
N SER A 162 5.24 -10.53 -12.45
CA SER A 162 4.91 -9.14 -12.76
C SER A 162 5.77 -8.55 -13.88
N ALA A 163 7.03 -8.98 -14.02
CA ALA A 163 7.91 -8.53 -15.08
C ALA A 163 7.50 -9.11 -16.45
N ILE A 164 7.15 -10.39 -16.50
CA ILE A 164 6.61 -11.05 -17.70
C ILE A 164 5.32 -10.36 -18.14
N GLN A 165 4.38 -10.18 -17.21
CA GLN A 165 3.12 -9.46 -17.49
C GLN A 165 3.38 -8.00 -17.90
N ALA A 166 4.37 -7.34 -17.33
CA ALA A 166 4.75 -5.98 -17.72
C ALA A 166 5.37 -5.94 -19.12
N GLU A 167 6.13 -6.96 -19.53
CA GLU A 167 6.67 -7.08 -20.88
C GLU A 167 5.55 -7.28 -21.91
N GLU A 168 4.63 -8.22 -21.66
CA GLU A 168 3.44 -8.43 -22.49
C GLU A 168 2.59 -7.15 -22.57
N ALA A 169 2.41 -6.45 -21.45
CA ALA A 169 1.67 -5.21 -21.38
C ALA A 169 2.34 -4.08 -22.19
N LYS A 170 3.68 -3.99 -22.18
CA LYS A 170 4.42 -3.03 -23.02
C LYS A 170 4.22 -3.34 -24.50
N LEU A 171 4.40 -4.60 -24.89
CA LEU A 171 4.23 -5.04 -26.28
C LEU A 171 2.79 -4.88 -26.78
N SER A 172 1.80 -4.86 -25.87
CA SER A 172 0.40 -4.55 -26.23
C SER A 172 0.17 -3.11 -26.73
N GLY A 173 1.13 -2.20 -26.51
CA GLY A 173 1.08 -0.79 -26.94
C GLY A 173 0.12 0.10 -26.14
N LYS A 174 -0.54 -0.42 -25.10
CA LYS A 174 -1.51 0.32 -24.27
C LYS A 174 -0.95 0.79 -22.93
N PHE A 175 0.04 0.07 -22.40
CA PHE A 175 0.63 0.36 -21.10
C PHE A 175 1.94 1.10 -21.27
N ILE A 176 2.18 2.04 -20.38
CA ILE A 176 3.23 3.04 -20.49
C ILE A 176 4.26 2.80 -19.38
N THR A 177 5.53 2.80 -19.75
CA THR A 177 6.68 2.73 -18.84
C THR A 177 7.22 4.11 -18.50
N MET A 178 8.22 4.19 -17.62
CA MET A 178 8.84 5.47 -17.30
C MET A 178 9.45 6.19 -18.51
N ARG A 179 9.95 5.47 -19.53
CA ARG A 179 10.53 6.08 -20.75
C ARG A 179 9.46 6.87 -21.52
N GLU A 180 8.30 6.27 -21.74
CA GLU A 180 7.20 6.92 -22.44
C GLU A 180 6.50 7.97 -21.54
N ALA A 181 6.42 7.71 -20.23
CA ALA A 181 5.87 8.66 -19.27
C ALA A 181 6.68 9.96 -19.20
N THR A 182 8.02 9.92 -19.41
CA THR A 182 8.82 11.14 -19.51
C THR A 182 8.42 11.99 -20.72
N VAL A 183 8.02 11.38 -21.83
CA VAL A 183 7.50 12.11 -23.00
C VAL A 183 6.18 12.81 -22.66
N VAL A 184 5.26 12.10 -22.00
CA VAL A 184 3.98 12.69 -21.53
C VAL A 184 4.24 13.86 -20.58
N MET A 185 5.15 13.70 -19.63
CA MET A 185 5.53 14.76 -18.68
C MET A 185 6.20 15.95 -19.38
N GLN A 186 7.03 15.71 -20.40
CA GLN A 186 7.64 16.77 -21.21
C GLN A 186 6.59 17.55 -21.99
N VAL A 187 5.62 16.89 -22.63
CA VAL A 187 4.50 17.54 -23.32
C VAL A 187 3.69 18.39 -22.35
N LEU A 188 3.34 17.86 -21.18
CA LEU A 188 2.63 18.62 -20.14
C LEU A 188 3.45 19.81 -19.64
N ALA A 189 4.76 19.63 -19.45
CA ALA A 189 5.66 20.70 -19.05
C ALA A 189 5.77 21.79 -20.13
N GLN A 190 5.81 21.42 -21.41
CA GLN A 190 5.83 22.36 -22.53
C GLN A 190 4.53 23.17 -22.57
N VAL A 191 3.38 22.51 -22.52
CA VAL A 191 2.05 23.16 -22.47
C VAL A 191 1.95 24.12 -21.28
N HIS A 192 2.44 23.72 -20.10
CA HIS A 192 2.40 24.56 -18.91
C HIS A 192 3.38 25.75 -18.99
N ARG A 193 4.60 25.55 -19.48
CA ARG A 193 5.64 26.60 -19.59
C ARG A 193 5.27 27.65 -20.62
N GLU A 194 4.81 27.22 -21.79
CA GLU A 194 4.52 28.09 -22.93
C GLU A 194 3.08 28.63 -22.89
N ARG A 195 2.23 28.12 -21.99
CA ARG A 195 0.79 28.45 -21.90
C ARG A 195 0.10 28.37 -23.27
N LEU A 196 0.40 27.29 -23.99
CA LEU A 196 -0.06 27.03 -25.35
C LEU A 196 -1.59 27.12 -25.44
N THR A 197 -2.07 27.83 -26.46
CA THR A 197 -3.50 27.90 -26.76
C THR A 197 -4.01 26.55 -27.29
N PRO A 198 -5.30 26.21 -27.15
CA PRO A 198 -5.84 24.94 -27.64
C PRO A 198 -5.58 24.71 -29.14
N HIS A 199 -5.53 25.77 -29.95
CA HIS A 199 -5.19 25.65 -31.37
C HIS A 199 -3.73 25.22 -31.58
N GLN A 200 -2.78 25.82 -30.85
CA GLN A 200 -1.37 25.45 -30.90
C GLN A 200 -1.14 24.02 -30.38
N VAL A 201 -1.88 23.59 -29.35
CA VAL A 201 -1.87 22.17 -28.92
C VAL A 201 -2.40 21.25 -30.03
N GLY A 202 -3.44 21.68 -30.75
CA GLY A 202 -3.95 20.97 -31.92
C GLY A 202 -2.95 20.85 -33.07
N GLN A 203 -2.09 21.85 -33.27
CA GLN A 203 -0.99 21.79 -34.26
C GLN A 203 0.12 20.84 -33.77
N LEU A 204 0.58 21.01 -32.53
CA LEU A 204 1.59 20.16 -31.91
C LEU A 204 1.19 18.68 -31.95
N THR A 205 -0.06 18.35 -31.64
CA THR A 205 -0.56 16.95 -31.67
C THR A 205 -0.56 16.36 -33.08
N LYS A 206 -0.86 17.16 -34.12
CA LYS A 206 -0.80 16.72 -35.52
C LYS A 206 0.64 16.46 -35.96
N GLU A 207 1.54 17.38 -35.61
CA GLU A 207 2.98 17.24 -35.91
C GLU A 207 3.56 16.01 -35.22
N GLN A 208 3.31 15.82 -33.92
CA GLN A 208 3.78 14.67 -33.16
C GLN A 208 3.18 13.34 -33.67
N ARG A 209 1.94 13.37 -34.18
CA ARG A 209 1.34 12.20 -34.82
C ARG A 209 2.01 11.89 -36.16
N ALA A 210 2.33 12.93 -36.95
CA ALA A 210 3.01 12.77 -38.22
C ALA A 210 4.43 12.21 -38.02
N THR A 211 5.18 12.71 -37.04
CA THR A 211 6.51 12.18 -36.69
C THR A 211 6.44 10.75 -36.18
N ALA A 212 5.46 10.39 -35.35
CA ALA A 212 5.31 9.02 -34.86
C ALA A 212 4.89 8.01 -35.96
N GLN A 213 4.02 8.41 -36.89
CA GLN A 213 3.46 7.50 -37.92
C GLN A 213 4.27 7.46 -39.22
N GLY A 214 4.95 8.55 -39.57
CA GLY A 214 5.70 8.70 -40.82
C GLY A 214 7.17 9.04 -40.64
N GLY A 215 7.68 9.11 -39.40
CA GLY A 215 9.09 9.39 -39.13
C GLY A 215 9.99 8.28 -39.65
N ASP A 216 11.04 8.69 -40.36
CA ASP A 216 12.07 7.82 -40.92
C ASP A 216 13.14 7.47 -39.85
N GLY A 217 13.76 6.31 -39.99
CA GLY A 217 14.86 5.82 -39.17
C GLY A 217 16.12 6.68 -39.24
N LEU A 218 16.32 7.38 -40.37
CA LEU A 218 17.48 8.23 -40.60
C LEU A 218 17.07 9.70 -40.73
N GLN A 219 17.88 10.58 -40.15
CA GLN A 219 17.81 12.02 -40.31
C GLN A 219 19.03 12.50 -41.07
N VAL A 220 18.80 13.24 -42.14
CA VAL A 220 19.87 13.90 -42.88
C VAL A 220 20.00 15.32 -42.35
N HIS A 221 21.11 15.61 -41.67
CA HIS A 221 21.48 16.95 -41.31
C HIS A 221 22.36 17.54 -42.42
N VAL A 222 21.80 18.50 -43.15
CA VAL A 222 22.54 19.26 -44.14
C VAL A 222 23.08 20.52 -43.48
N THR A 223 24.39 20.56 -43.25
CA THR A 223 25.07 21.77 -42.83
C THR A 223 25.66 22.44 -44.08
N SER A 224 25.20 23.64 -44.40
CA SER A 224 25.83 24.48 -45.41
C SER A 224 26.98 25.26 -44.79
N GLU A 225 28.21 24.95 -45.20
CA GLU A 225 29.34 25.83 -44.95
C GLU A 225 29.44 26.80 -46.14
N VAL A 226 29.05 28.06 -45.94
CA VAL A 226 29.48 29.12 -46.85
C VAL A 226 30.99 29.22 -46.66
N ALA A 227 31.75 29.02 -47.74
CA ALA A 227 33.20 29.20 -47.73
C ALA A 227 33.51 30.62 -47.24
N LYS A 228 33.93 30.74 -45.97
CA LYS A 228 34.47 31.98 -45.43
C LYS A 228 35.70 32.33 -46.27
N LYS A 229 35.56 33.33 -47.12
CA LYS A 229 36.70 34.17 -47.48
C LYS A 229 37.09 34.87 -46.18
N GLU A 230 38.29 34.62 -45.70
CA GLU A 230 38.85 35.33 -44.55
C GLU A 230 38.75 36.84 -44.81
N ASP A 231 37.85 37.52 -44.09
CA ASP A 231 38.14 38.77 -43.40
C ASP A 231 36.92 39.33 -42.64
N SER A 232 37.21 39.82 -41.44
CA SER A 232 36.45 40.74 -40.57
C SER A 232 35.28 40.21 -39.71
N GLU A 233 35.51 40.31 -38.39
CA GLU A 233 34.51 40.41 -37.34
C GLU A 233 33.56 41.60 -37.58
N ALA A 234 32.25 41.36 -37.54
CA ALA A 234 31.29 42.29 -36.94
C ALA A 234 29.93 41.61 -36.73
N ALA A 235 29.46 41.61 -35.48
CA ALA A 235 28.06 41.38 -35.15
C ALA A 235 27.21 42.49 -35.78
N GLY A 236 26.26 42.13 -36.64
CA GLY A 236 25.40 43.09 -37.34
C GLY A 236 24.01 42.51 -37.56
N THR A 237 23.02 43.17 -36.98
CA THR A 237 21.59 43.00 -37.26
C THR A 237 21.32 43.10 -38.76
N VAL A 238 20.75 42.03 -39.33
CA VAL A 238 20.40 41.94 -40.75
C VAL A 238 19.23 42.89 -41.04
N SER A 239 19.49 44.00 -41.73
CA SER A 239 18.49 44.94 -42.21
C SER A 239 17.98 44.52 -43.60
N ALA A 240 16.74 44.89 -43.91
CA ALA A 240 16.05 44.54 -45.16
C ALA A 240 16.79 45.03 -46.43
N ASP A 241 17.60 46.08 -46.31
CA ASP A 241 18.43 46.57 -47.42
C ASP A 241 19.61 45.63 -47.76
N SER A 242 20.15 44.89 -46.79
CA SER A 242 21.19 43.86 -47.05
C SER A 242 20.63 42.60 -47.71
N LEU A 243 19.32 42.35 -47.56
CA LEU A 243 18.62 41.27 -48.29
C LEU A 243 18.33 41.65 -49.74
N ALA A 244 18.09 42.95 -50.01
CA ALA A 244 17.90 43.44 -51.37
C ALA A 244 19.20 43.39 -52.18
N ASP A 245 20.34 43.68 -51.56
CA ASP A 245 21.66 43.62 -52.22
C ASP A 245 22.07 42.17 -52.54
N PHE A 246 21.75 41.21 -51.66
CA PHE A 246 22.00 39.79 -51.89
C PHE A 246 21.12 39.17 -52.99
N LEU A 247 19.95 39.76 -53.25
CA LEU A 247 19.08 39.36 -54.35
C LEU A 247 19.43 40.08 -55.67
N ALA A 248 20.02 41.27 -55.60
CA ALA A 248 20.48 42.01 -56.76
C ALA A 248 21.72 41.35 -57.42
N ASP A 249 22.57 40.70 -56.62
CA ASP A 249 23.75 39.94 -57.09
C ASP A 249 23.40 38.53 -57.64
N ALA A 250 22.12 38.14 -57.65
CA ALA A 250 21.69 36.83 -58.15
C ALA A 250 21.49 36.77 -59.68
N ASP A 251 21.56 37.90 -60.39
CA ASP A 251 21.30 37.99 -61.83
C ASP A 251 22.57 37.96 -62.71
N ASP A 252 23.77 37.88 -62.12
CA ASP A 252 25.01 37.69 -62.87
C ASP A 252 25.73 36.40 -62.44
N GLY A 253 25.89 35.48 -63.39
CA GLY A 253 26.21 34.05 -63.20
C GLY A 253 27.58 33.76 -62.58
N SER A 254 27.74 34.02 -61.28
CA SER A 254 28.90 33.61 -60.48
C SER A 254 28.47 32.58 -59.42
N SER A 255 28.43 31.31 -59.82
CA SER A 255 28.26 30.20 -58.88
C SER A 255 29.49 30.08 -57.97
N THR A 256 29.44 30.67 -56.79
CA THR A 256 30.29 30.20 -55.70
C THR A 256 29.89 28.76 -55.39
N PRO A 257 30.83 27.78 -55.35
CA PRO A 257 30.46 26.40 -55.09
C PRO A 257 30.03 26.28 -53.62
N MET A 258 28.71 26.33 -53.39
CA MET A 258 28.12 25.99 -52.10
C MET A 258 28.37 24.49 -51.87
N SER A 259 29.33 24.15 -51.01
CA SER A 259 29.60 22.76 -50.63
C SER A 259 28.66 22.38 -49.49
N TYR A 260 27.74 21.47 -49.76
CA TYR A 260 26.88 20.89 -48.74
C TYR A 260 27.59 19.69 -48.12
N LYS A 261 27.85 19.75 -46.82
CA LYS A 261 28.19 18.56 -46.04
C LYS A 261 26.88 17.96 -45.52
N THR A 262 26.59 16.75 -45.96
CA THR A 262 25.45 15.97 -45.51
C THR A 262 25.93 14.94 -44.50
N GLU A 263 25.56 15.10 -43.24
CA GLU A 263 25.75 14.07 -42.22
C GLU A 263 24.43 13.31 -42.07
N VAL A 264 24.47 12.00 -42.33
CA VAL A 264 23.32 11.11 -42.13
C VAL A 264 23.47 10.48 -40.74
N SER A 265 22.53 10.77 -39.85
CA SER A 265 22.51 10.23 -38.49
C SER A 265 21.22 9.44 -38.25
N GLU A 266 21.26 8.46 -37.37
CA GLU A 266 20.04 7.78 -36.92
C GLU A 266 19.10 8.75 -36.18
N ALA A 267 17.80 8.60 -36.42
CA ALA A 267 16.77 9.40 -35.79
C ALA A 267 16.72 9.15 -34.27
N ALA A 268 16.67 10.23 -33.49
CA ALA A 268 16.70 10.17 -32.03
C ALA A 268 15.38 9.72 -31.36
N TYR A 269 14.36 9.36 -32.13
CA TYR A 269 13.02 9.03 -31.65
C TYR A 269 12.46 7.77 -32.30
N ASP A 270 11.63 7.05 -31.52
CA ASP A 270 10.99 5.80 -31.95
C ASP A 270 9.80 6.12 -32.89
N SER A 271 9.66 5.38 -34.01
CA SER A 271 8.55 5.55 -34.98
C SER A 271 7.92 4.22 -35.42
N VAL A 272 6.68 4.28 -35.94
CA VAL A 272 5.99 3.08 -36.47
C VAL A 272 6.71 2.47 -37.69
N PRO A 273 7.25 3.26 -38.63
CA PRO A 273 8.08 2.72 -39.72
C PRO A 273 9.32 1.97 -39.22
N GLN A 274 10.07 2.50 -38.25
CA GLN A 274 11.20 1.80 -37.63
C GLN A 274 10.76 0.48 -36.98
N LEU A 275 9.58 0.44 -36.35
CA LEU A 275 9.02 -0.79 -35.81
C LEU A 275 8.71 -1.83 -36.91
N ARG A 276 8.30 -1.39 -38.10
CA ARG A 276 8.08 -2.29 -39.25
C ARG A 276 9.40 -2.83 -39.81
N GLU A 277 10.43 -2.00 -39.88
CA GLU A 277 11.77 -2.41 -40.34
C GLU A 277 12.41 -3.42 -39.39
N THR A 278 12.30 -3.18 -38.08
CA THR A 278 12.79 -4.13 -37.06
C THR A 278 12.01 -5.44 -37.06
N ALA A 279 10.70 -5.43 -37.31
CA ALA A 279 9.91 -6.66 -37.47
C ALA A 279 10.29 -7.47 -38.73
N ALA A 280 10.90 -6.80 -39.72
CA ALA A 280 11.35 -7.37 -40.97
C ALA A 280 12.84 -7.75 -40.97
N ASP A 281 13.50 -7.73 -39.80
CA ASP A 281 14.96 -7.92 -39.65
C ASP A 281 15.78 -7.03 -40.60
N HIS A 282 15.29 -5.83 -40.92
CA HIS A 282 15.84 -4.91 -41.93
C HIS A 282 15.96 -5.51 -43.35
N ALA A 283 15.41 -6.71 -43.60
CA ALA A 283 15.53 -7.47 -44.84
C ALA A 283 14.25 -7.43 -45.71
N GLY A 284 13.14 -6.91 -45.18
CA GLY A 284 11.84 -6.86 -45.85
C GLY A 284 10.89 -7.99 -45.45
N TYR A 285 9.76 -8.12 -46.16
CA TYR A 285 8.79 -9.19 -45.90
C TYR A 285 9.32 -10.53 -46.42
N ASP A 286 9.07 -11.63 -45.70
CA ASP A 286 9.49 -13.02 -45.99
C ASP A 286 10.94 -13.41 -45.65
N TRP A 287 11.37 -13.15 -44.40
CA TRP A 287 12.64 -13.69 -43.87
C TRP A 287 12.49 -15.05 -43.15
N TYR A 288 11.27 -15.44 -42.74
CA TYR A 288 11.05 -16.65 -41.95
C TYR A 288 10.95 -17.91 -42.84
N GLY A 289 12.02 -18.71 -42.85
CA GLY A 289 12.09 -19.97 -43.62
C GLY A 289 11.49 -21.21 -42.95
N GLY A 290 10.78 -21.05 -41.82
CA GLY A 290 10.10 -22.16 -41.15
C GLY A 290 8.77 -22.52 -41.82
N GLU A 291 8.22 -23.68 -41.49
CA GLU A 291 6.92 -24.12 -42.01
C GLU A 291 5.81 -23.14 -41.59
N THR A 292 5.13 -22.54 -42.57
CA THR A 292 3.97 -21.66 -42.37
C THR A 292 2.81 -22.17 -43.22
N PRO A 293 1.54 -21.90 -42.81
CA PRO A 293 0.39 -22.29 -43.61
C PRO A 293 0.41 -21.55 -44.95
N LEU A 294 0.50 -22.30 -46.06
CA LEU A 294 0.34 -21.77 -47.41
C LEU A 294 -1.14 -21.48 -47.66
N PHE A 295 -1.49 -20.21 -47.79
CA PHE A 295 -2.82 -19.81 -48.25
C PHE A 295 -2.81 -19.78 -49.77
N ASP A 296 -3.43 -20.80 -50.40
CA ASP A 296 -3.65 -20.80 -51.84
C ASP A 296 -4.75 -19.77 -52.17
N VAL A 297 -4.35 -18.61 -52.68
CA VAL A 297 -5.26 -17.52 -53.09
C VAL A 297 -5.95 -17.84 -54.43
N SER A 298 -5.80 -19.07 -54.96
CA SER A 298 -6.39 -19.56 -56.21
C SER A 298 -7.64 -20.43 -56.01
N ALA A 299 -8.56 -20.05 -55.13
CA ALA A 299 -9.89 -20.67 -55.07
C ALA A 299 -10.99 -19.62 -55.19
N ALA A 300 -11.15 -19.08 -56.41
CA ALA A 300 -12.43 -18.54 -56.82
C ALA A 300 -13.48 -19.68 -56.77
N PRO A 301 -14.62 -19.51 -56.09
CA PRO A 301 -15.65 -20.54 -56.04
C PRO A 301 -16.33 -20.61 -57.41
N THR A 302 -15.96 -21.58 -58.24
CA THR A 302 -16.80 -21.97 -59.37
C THR A 302 -17.94 -22.83 -58.85
N THR A 303 -19.10 -22.20 -58.84
CA THR A 303 -20.41 -22.82 -58.76
C THR A 303 -20.54 -23.93 -59.80
N THR A 304 -20.90 -25.13 -59.37
CA THR A 304 -21.78 -26.00 -60.16
C THR A 304 -22.86 -26.52 -59.22
N GLU A 305 -24.08 -26.05 -59.48
CA GLU A 305 -25.29 -26.35 -58.72
C GLU A 305 -25.69 -27.82 -58.85
N ALA A 306 -26.09 -28.41 -57.73
CA ALA A 306 -27.29 -29.22 -57.67
C ALA A 306 -28.14 -28.73 -56.48
N SER A 307 -29.06 -27.82 -56.80
CA SER A 307 -30.24 -27.44 -55.98
C SER A 307 -31.35 -28.51 -56.19
N PRO A 308 -32.50 -28.55 -55.47
CA PRO A 308 -33.03 -27.53 -54.57
C PRO A 308 -33.86 -27.97 -53.32
N LYS A 309 -34.28 -26.93 -52.58
CA LYS A 309 -35.47 -26.77 -51.71
C LYS A 309 -35.37 -27.29 -50.26
N SER A 310 -35.72 -26.51 -49.23
CA SER A 310 -36.51 -25.26 -49.14
C SER A 310 -36.06 -24.39 -47.94
N THR A 311 -35.78 -23.07 -48.07
CA THR A 311 -36.71 -21.90 -48.07
C THR A 311 -37.58 -21.91 -46.78
N THR A 312 -37.65 -20.88 -45.90
CA THR A 312 -37.43 -19.44 -46.09
C THR A 312 -37.59 -18.65 -44.78
N THR A 313 -36.84 -17.53 -44.66
CA THR A 313 -37.18 -16.20 -44.07
C THR A 313 -37.55 -16.07 -42.58
N THR A 314 -37.22 -14.98 -41.86
CA THR A 314 -37.13 -13.56 -42.28
C THR A 314 -36.40 -12.72 -41.21
N THR A 315 -35.48 -11.85 -41.66
CA THR A 315 -35.25 -10.42 -41.31
C THR A 315 -35.21 -9.87 -39.88
N SER A 316 -34.11 -9.13 -39.64
CA SER A 316 -34.08 -7.69 -39.29
C SER A 316 -34.01 -7.22 -37.83
N THR A 317 -32.86 -6.60 -37.54
CA THR A 317 -32.72 -5.17 -37.16
C THR A 317 -32.87 -4.75 -35.69
N ASN A 318 -31.74 -4.24 -35.18
CA ASN A 318 -31.51 -3.14 -34.23
C ASN A 318 -32.07 -3.15 -32.80
N ASN A 319 -31.21 -2.56 -31.96
CA ASN A 319 -31.48 -1.70 -30.81
C ASN A 319 -31.68 -2.33 -29.42
N ASN A 320 -30.65 -2.08 -28.61
CA ASN A 320 -30.73 -1.24 -27.42
C ASN A 320 -31.25 -1.85 -26.10
N LYS A 321 -30.51 -1.51 -25.04
CA LYS A 321 -30.93 -1.39 -23.64
C LYS A 321 -31.19 -2.64 -22.78
N ASN A 322 -30.39 -2.66 -21.72
CA ASN A 322 -30.78 -2.77 -20.31
C ASN A 322 -31.17 -4.14 -19.71
N ASN A 323 -30.47 -4.39 -18.60
CA ASN A 323 -30.96 -4.89 -17.32
C ASN A 323 -31.65 -6.25 -17.25
N ASN A 324 -31.02 -7.17 -16.52
CA ASN A 324 -31.51 -7.69 -15.22
C ASN A 324 -30.66 -8.92 -14.87
N SER A 325 -29.90 -8.91 -13.77
CA SER A 325 -30.38 -9.28 -12.44
C SER A 325 -31.22 -10.57 -12.44
N ASN A 326 -30.62 -11.67 -12.00
CA ASN A 326 -31.36 -12.76 -11.37
C ASN A 326 -30.93 -12.87 -9.92
N SER A 327 -31.78 -12.30 -9.08
CA SER A 327 -31.91 -12.56 -7.67
C SER A 327 -32.59 -13.91 -7.41
N ALA A 328 -32.11 -14.58 -6.37
CA ALA A 328 -32.88 -15.33 -5.37
C ALA A 328 -33.80 -16.48 -5.82
N SER A 329 -33.50 -17.67 -5.27
CA SER A 329 -34.55 -18.47 -4.63
C SER A 329 -34.05 -18.99 -3.28
N SER A 330 -34.84 -18.68 -2.26
CA SER A 330 -34.78 -19.18 -0.90
C SER A 330 -35.75 -20.36 -0.82
N ALA A 331 -35.34 -21.49 -0.25
CA ALA A 331 -36.27 -22.52 0.20
C ALA A 331 -35.71 -23.25 1.43
N LYS A 332 -36.34 -22.95 2.57
CA LYS A 332 -36.37 -23.71 3.83
C LYS A 332 -36.79 -25.17 3.59
N GLY A 333 -36.26 -26.10 4.39
CA GLY A 333 -36.89 -27.41 4.58
C GLY A 333 -36.01 -28.49 5.21
N ALA A 334 -35.88 -28.48 6.53
CA ALA A 334 -35.75 -29.67 7.38
C ALA A 334 -37.04 -29.72 8.23
N PRO A 335 -37.61 -30.88 8.68
CA PRO A 335 -36.90 -31.85 9.54
C PRO A 335 -37.39 -33.33 9.48
N THR A 336 -36.78 -34.17 10.35
CA THR A 336 -37.19 -35.46 11.01
C THR A 336 -36.08 -36.52 10.86
N ALA A 337 -35.40 -37.04 11.89
CA ALA A 337 -35.72 -37.67 13.20
C ALA A 337 -35.96 -39.19 13.12
N ALA A 338 -34.96 -39.99 13.54
CA ALA A 338 -35.01 -41.32 14.18
C ALA A 338 -33.54 -41.72 14.52
N ALA A 339 -33.05 -41.69 15.77
CA ALA A 339 -33.29 -42.59 16.92
C ALA A 339 -32.72 -44.01 16.73
N ASP A 340 -31.58 -44.34 17.37
CA ASP A 340 -31.52 -45.42 18.38
C ASP A 340 -30.24 -45.37 19.26
N LYS A 341 -30.45 -45.54 20.58
CA LYS A 341 -29.69 -46.20 21.67
C LYS A 341 -28.14 -46.26 21.66
N SER A 342 -27.38 -46.25 22.77
CA SER A 342 -27.63 -46.17 24.22
C SER A 342 -26.29 -46.35 24.97
N GLN A 343 -26.18 -45.83 26.21
CA GLN A 343 -25.24 -46.22 27.29
C GLN A 343 -23.74 -45.89 27.09
N GLY A 344 -22.95 -45.39 28.04
CA GLY A 344 -23.15 -45.05 29.45
C GLY A 344 -21.80 -44.53 30.00
N SER A 345 -21.83 -43.51 30.85
CA SER A 345 -20.67 -43.09 31.66
C SER A 345 -20.45 -44.07 32.80
N PRO A 346 -19.20 -44.24 33.28
CA PRO A 346 -18.87 -43.61 34.55
C PRO A 346 -17.40 -43.12 34.69
N ALA A 347 -17.22 -41.99 35.36
CA ALA A 347 -16.12 -41.76 36.32
C ALA A 347 -16.65 -42.19 37.72
N PRO A 348 -15.87 -42.46 38.79
CA PRO A 348 -14.64 -41.76 39.22
C PRO A 348 -13.59 -42.57 40.03
N THR A 349 -12.40 -41.99 40.29
CA THR A 349 -11.54 -42.13 41.52
C THR A 349 -10.23 -41.36 41.24
N ARG A 350 -9.82 -40.28 41.92
CA ARG A 350 -9.47 -40.05 43.35
C ARG A 350 -8.42 -41.02 43.89
N GLY A 351 -7.14 -40.69 43.67
CA GLY A 351 -5.98 -41.27 44.34
C GLY A 351 -5.17 -40.17 45.02
N ASN A 352 -5.26 -40.15 46.34
CA ASN A 352 -4.47 -39.35 47.28
C ASN A 352 -3.09 -40.00 47.42
N ASN A 353 -2.00 -39.22 47.49
CA ASN A 353 -0.80 -39.64 48.21
C ASN A 353 -0.10 -38.41 48.82
N ASN A 354 -0.30 -38.29 50.13
CA ASN A 354 0.55 -37.56 51.07
C ASN A 354 1.85 -38.32 51.26
N ASN A 355 2.99 -37.62 51.28
CA ASN A 355 3.97 -37.63 52.37
C ASN A 355 5.18 -36.78 51.94
N ASN A 356 5.41 -35.64 52.57
CA ASN A 356 6.02 -35.41 53.89
C ASN A 356 7.54 -35.22 53.83
N ASN A 357 7.89 -33.98 54.18
CA ASN A 357 8.86 -33.61 55.21
C ASN A 357 10.24 -33.08 54.82
N ASN A 358 10.44 -31.87 55.37
CA ASN A 358 11.65 -31.33 55.98
C ASN A 358 12.73 -30.84 55.01
N ARG A 359 13.39 -29.69 55.24
CA ARG A 359 13.55 -28.89 56.46
C ARG A 359 14.23 -27.58 56.06
N GLU A 360 13.98 -26.55 56.87
CA GLU A 360 14.90 -25.43 57.21
C GLU A 360 15.40 -24.55 56.06
N GLY A 361 15.26 -23.22 56.07
CA GLY A 361 15.17 -22.28 57.17
C GLY A 361 16.21 -21.19 56.92
N GLY A 362 15.84 -19.92 57.18
CA GLY A 362 16.83 -18.88 57.43
C GLY A 362 16.83 -17.67 56.49
N ARG A 363 16.01 -16.68 56.88
CA ARG A 363 16.37 -15.26 57.15
C ARG A 363 17.34 -14.55 56.19
N GLY A 364 16.92 -13.37 55.72
CA GLY A 364 17.88 -12.32 55.35
C GLY A 364 17.29 -11.10 54.65
N SER A 365 16.87 -10.12 55.43
CA SER A 365 16.46 -8.77 55.04
C SER A 365 17.39 -8.02 54.08
N ARG A 366 16.79 -7.16 53.24
CA ARG A 366 17.18 -5.82 52.72
C ARG A 366 16.76 -5.77 51.24
N GLY A 367 15.84 -4.94 50.77
CA GLY A 367 15.54 -3.58 51.17
C GLY A 367 16.43 -2.60 50.40
N VAL A 368 15.81 -1.88 49.46
CA VAL A 368 16.04 -0.45 49.15
C VAL A 368 16.80 -0.09 47.84
N LEU A 369 16.06 0.70 47.04
CA LEU A 369 16.41 1.74 46.04
C LEU A 369 16.84 1.40 44.61
N ARG A 370 15.92 1.71 43.69
CA ARG A 370 16.17 2.42 42.42
C ARG A 370 16.94 3.72 42.69
N ASP A 371 17.85 4.09 41.80
CA ASP A 371 17.82 5.44 41.22
C ASP A 371 18.52 5.50 39.86
N THR A 372 17.75 5.99 38.90
CA THR A 372 18.15 6.46 37.58
C THR A 372 18.93 7.75 37.71
N ASN A 373 20.12 7.86 37.12
CA ASN A 373 20.77 9.15 36.94
C ASN A 373 20.78 9.56 35.46
N ARG A 374 20.00 10.59 35.18
CA ARG A 374 19.77 11.25 33.90
C ARG A 374 20.53 12.58 33.97
N ASN A 375 21.72 12.65 33.41
CA ASN A 375 22.45 13.91 33.24
C ASN A 375 23.12 13.93 31.88
N ASN A 376 22.51 14.64 30.92
CA ASN A 376 23.26 15.26 29.82
C ASN A 376 22.43 16.39 29.21
N ARG A 377 22.66 17.61 29.70
CA ARG A 377 22.33 18.87 29.03
C ARG A 377 23.43 19.86 29.36
N ASN A 378 24.37 20.03 28.43
CA ASN A 378 25.16 21.24 28.26
C ASN A 378 25.00 21.72 26.82
N ASP A 379 24.57 22.96 26.70
CA ASP A 379 25.13 24.03 25.87
C ASP A 379 25.32 23.84 24.36
N ARG A 380 24.60 24.69 23.61
CA ARG A 380 25.09 25.58 22.53
C ARG A 380 23.89 26.42 22.04
N SER A 381 23.75 27.69 22.46
CA SER A 381 24.41 28.90 21.96
C SER A 381 24.06 29.27 20.50
N GLY A 382 23.51 30.47 20.31
CA GLY A 382 23.32 31.18 19.02
C GLY A 382 21.84 31.37 18.69
N GLY A 383 21.21 32.55 18.72
CA GLY A 383 21.73 33.91 18.59
C GLY A 383 21.71 34.35 17.12
N ARG A 384 20.59 34.93 16.64
CA ARG A 384 20.51 36.15 15.79
C ARG A 384 19.13 36.30 15.11
N ARG A 385 18.56 37.50 15.29
CA ARG A 385 17.96 38.44 14.31
C ARG A 385 17.32 37.79 13.06
N ARG A 386 16.06 38.06 12.74
CA ARG A 386 15.38 39.35 12.51
C ARG A 386 13.90 39.22 12.80
#